data_AF-A0A7V2T398-F1
#
_entry.id   AF-A0A7V2T398-F1
#
_cell.length_a   1.000
_cell.length_b   1.000
_cell.length_c   1.000
_cell.angle_alpha   90.00
_cell.angle_beta   90.00
_cell.angle_gamma   90.00
#
_symmetry.space_group_name_H-M   'P 1'
#
loop_
_entity.id
_entity.type
_entity.pdbx_description
1 polymer ?
#
loop_
_entity_poly.entity_id
_entity_poly.type
_entity_poly.pdbx_seq_one_letter_code
_entity_poly.pdbx_strand_id
1 'polypeptide(L)'
;MKMKKMLPKLLSISILTVTSALLAQSAVAQGLNGPHKHGELEMTLLKEDGQVIFNLVAPAKNIAGFEHAPKTAAEKARALKAEASLYEVHNLNTLFQFSPKGACQPYESYVNSDILNIHSHKKEKGKSFISMLAENDHPKKQEDDVHSVGVGGHSDFVMSYIFDCDKVDSVTLGFAKQFPSIKKINLRAKNLSGKVTKTFVSGRKSVIDFGKL
;
A
#
# COMPACT_ATOMS: atom_id res chain seq x y z
N MET A 1 35.33 -21.21 74.44
CA MET A 1 35.09 -22.66 74.34
C MET A 1 34.22 -22.95 73.13
N LYS A 2 34.78 -23.72 72.17
CA LYS A 2 34.17 -24.51 71.07
C LYS A 2 33.07 -23.93 70.17
N MET A 3 33.41 -23.94 68.87
CA MET A 3 32.55 -23.79 67.68
C MET A 3 31.32 -24.72 67.69
N LYS A 4 30.22 -24.27 67.07
CA LYS A 4 29.32 -25.12 66.29
C LYS A 4 28.93 -24.43 64.98
N LYS A 5 29.29 -25.08 63.88
CA LYS A 5 28.83 -24.79 62.51
C LYS A 5 27.36 -25.16 62.38
N MET A 6 26.54 -24.30 61.79
CA MET A 6 25.29 -24.66 61.11
C MET A 6 25.06 -23.64 59.98
N LEU A 7 25.33 -24.02 58.73
CA LEU A 7 24.59 -23.44 57.59
C LEU A 7 23.24 -24.15 57.57
N PRO A 8 22.13 -23.45 57.25
CA PRO A 8 21.46 -23.84 56.01
C PRO A 8 20.69 -22.74 55.27
N LYS A 9 20.54 -23.03 53.98
CA LYS A 9 19.43 -22.69 53.06
C LYS A 9 19.34 -21.24 52.57
N LEU A 10 19.96 -21.06 51.41
CA LEU A 10 19.51 -20.19 50.32
C LEU A 10 17.98 -20.29 50.18
N LEU A 11 17.25 -19.23 50.56
CA LEU A 11 15.91 -19.01 50.05
C LEU A 11 16.03 -18.16 48.80
N SER A 12 15.78 -18.80 47.67
CA SER A 12 15.66 -18.18 46.35
C SER A 12 14.54 -17.15 46.36
N ILE A 13 14.88 -15.86 46.34
CA ILE A 13 13.91 -14.79 46.07
C ILE A 13 13.68 -14.81 44.56
N SER A 14 12.60 -15.46 44.14
CA SER A 14 12.12 -15.39 42.76
C SER A 14 11.71 -13.96 42.44
N ILE A 15 12.57 -13.25 41.70
CA ILE A 15 12.23 -11.98 41.06
C ILE A 15 11.23 -12.31 39.95
N LEU A 16 9.96 -12.02 40.19
CA LEU A 16 8.91 -12.10 39.18
C LEU A 16 9.08 -10.89 38.24
N THR A 17 9.94 -11.04 37.23
CA THR A 17 10.06 -10.08 36.14
C THR A 17 8.75 -10.11 35.34
N VAL A 18 7.86 -9.17 35.59
CA VAL A 18 6.70 -8.89 34.74
C VAL A 18 7.26 -8.32 33.43
N THR A 19 7.53 -9.20 32.47
CA THR A 19 7.81 -8.82 31.09
C THR A 19 6.54 -8.25 30.50
N SER A 20 6.42 -6.91 30.53
CA SER A 20 5.39 -6.20 29.79
C SER A 20 5.63 -6.46 28.31
N ALA A 21 4.88 -7.40 27.73
CA ALA A 21 4.89 -7.67 26.31
C ALA A 21 4.33 -6.43 25.61
N LEU A 22 5.24 -5.62 25.04
CA LEU A 22 4.88 -4.52 24.16
C LEU A 22 4.30 -5.15 22.90
N LEU A 23 2.97 -5.28 22.85
CA LEU A 23 2.25 -5.64 21.64
C LEU A 23 2.48 -4.50 20.65
N ALA A 24 3.46 -4.67 19.77
CA ALA A 24 3.58 -3.90 18.54
C ALA A 24 2.31 -4.19 17.73
N GLN A 25 1.28 -3.37 17.94
CA GLN A 25 0.11 -3.39 17.09
C GLN A 25 0.57 -2.87 15.73
N SER A 26 0.81 -3.80 14.81
CA SER A 26 0.87 -3.48 13.39
C SER A 26 -0.44 -2.80 13.04
N ALA A 27 -0.43 -1.47 12.97
CA ALA A 27 -1.54 -0.68 12.45
C ALA A 27 -1.61 -0.94 10.94
N VAL A 28 -2.07 -2.13 10.56
CA VAL A 28 -2.52 -2.39 9.21
C VAL A 28 -3.63 -1.39 8.98
N ALA A 29 -3.39 -0.43 8.08
CA ALA A 29 -4.35 0.58 7.71
C ALA A 29 -5.66 -0.13 7.31
N GLN A 30 -6.62 -0.15 8.24
CA GLN A 30 -7.96 -0.63 7.94
C GLN A 30 -8.47 0.22 6.78
N GLY A 31 -8.80 -0.45 5.67
CA GLY A 31 -9.31 0.20 4.47
C GLY A 31 -10.37 1.23 4.83
N LEU A 32 -10.25 2.41 4.26
CA LEU A 32 -11.22 3.50 4.40
C LEU A 32 -12.58 2.99 3.88
N ASN A 33 -13.38 2.42 4.76
CA ASN A 33 -14.77 2.06 4.49
C ASN A 33 -15.62 3.32 4.57
N GLY A 34 -15.54 4.14 3.52
CA GLY A 34 -16.39 5.31 3.30
C GLY A 34 -16.62 5.51 1.80
N PRO A 35 -17.64 6.26 1.37
CA PRO A 35 -17.85 6.52 -0.04
C PRO A 35 -16.63 7.22 -0.62
N HIS A 36 -15.88 6.52 -1.46
CA HIS A 36 -14.76 7.09 -2.19
C HIS A 36 -15.28 8.05 -3.27
N LYS A 37 -14.47 9.05 -3.64
CA LYS A 37 -14.84 10.05 -4.64
C LYS A 37 -14.06 9.84 -5.92
N HIS A 38 -14.77 9.69 -7.03
CA HIS A 38 -14.15 9.64 -8.36
C HIS A 38 -13.35 10.91 -8.61
N GLY A 39 -12.18 10.74 -9.20
CA GLY A 39 -11.19 11.79 -9.39
C GLY A 39 -10.37 12.18 -8.16
N GLU A 40 -10.56 11.58 -6.99
CA GLU A 40 -9.75 11.85 -5.81
C GLU A 40 -8.82 10.67 -5.47
N LEU A 41 -7.59 10.99 -5.06
CA LEU A 41 -6.60 10.09 -4.47
C LEU A 41 -6.38 10.55 -3.03
N GLU A 42 -6.74 9.71 -2.06
CA GLU A 42 -6.45 9.97 -0.65
C GLU A 42 -5.04 9.48 -0.33
N MET A 43 -4.25 10.29 0.36
CA MET A 43 -2.85 10.00 0.68
C MET A 43 -2.56 10.38 2.13
N THR A 44 -1.84 9.51 2.83
CA THR A 44 -1.10 9.87 4.04
C THR A 44 0.39 9.85 3.78
N LEU A 45 1.08 10.62 4.62
CA LEU A 45 2.53 10.69 4.64
C LEU A 45 3.01 10.61 6.08
N LEU A 46 4.00 9.75 6.30
CA LEU A 46 4.81 9.68 7.50
C LEU A 46 6.29 9.74 7.10
N LYS A 47 7.08 10.51 7.84
CA LYS A 47 8.54 10.58 7.67
C LYS A 47 9.18 10.41 9.03
N GLU A 48 9.90 9.31 9.23
CA GLU A 48 10.47 8.89 10.50
C GLU A 48 11.67 7.97 10.24
N ASP A 49 12.71 8.05 11.07
CA ASP A 49 13.87 7.12 11.04
C ASP A 49 14.54 6.91 9.67
N GLY A 50 14.69 7.98 8.89
CA GLY A 50 15.26 7.91 7.54
C GLY A 50 14.30 7.31 6.50
N GLN A 51 13.08 6.98 6.87
CA GLN A 51 12.07 6.48 5.94
C GLN A 51 11.03 7.53 5.60
N VAL A 52 10.47 7.40 4.39
CA VAL A 52 9.28 8.12 3.96
C VAL A 52 8.24 7.09 3.53
N ILE A 53 7.10 7.10 4.22
CA ILE A 53 6.01 6.14 4.05
C ILE A 53 4.79 6.87 3.49
N PHE A 54 4.27 6.36 2.38
CA PHE A 54 3.02 6.82 1.78
C PHE A 54 1.98 5.70 1.84
N ASN A 55 0.80 5.97 2.38
CA ASN A 55 -0.36 5.10 2.20
C ASN A 55 -1.41 5.82 1.38
N LEU A 56 -1.95 5.15 0.36
CA LEU A 56 -2.85 5.74 -0.60
C LEU A 56 -4.08 4.85 -0.80
N VAL A 57 -5.21 5.51 -1.05
CA VAL A 57 -6.46 4.86 -1.47
C VAL A 57 -7.05 5.61 -2.66
N ALA A 58 -7.42 4.89 -3.71
CA ALA A 58 -8.11 5.45 -4.87
C ALA A 58 -9.16 4.48 -5.44
N PRO A 59 -10.31 5.00 -5.91
CA PRO A 59 -11.25 4.23 -6.72
C PRO A 59 -10.56 3.51 -7.87
N ALA A 60 -10.91 2.25 -8.14
CA ALA A 60 -10.39 1.55 -9.32
C ALA A 60 -10.73 2.26 -10.63
N LYS A 61 -11.84 3.01 -10.69
CA LYS A 61 -12.14 3.87 -11.84
C LYS A 61 -11.06 4.92 -12.10
N ASN A 62 -10.39 5.42 -11.07
CA ASN A 62 -9.32 6.41 -11.23
C ASN A 62 -8.03 5.80 -11.77
N ILE A 63 -7.81 4.49 -11.56
CA ILE A 63 -6.57 3.80 -11.88
C ILE A 63 -6.73 2.93 -13.15
N ALA A 64 -7.69 2.00 -13.14
CA ALA A 64 -7.96 1.05 -14.22
C ALA A 64 -9.09 1.47 -15.16
N GLY A 65 -9.91 2.47 -14.78
CA GLY A 65 -11.01 3.01 -15.58
C GLY A 65 -12.38 2.37 -15.34
N PHE A 66 -12.46 1.38 -14.45
CA PHE A 66 -13.69 0.66 -14.09
C PHE A 66 -13.61 0.12 -12.64
N GLU A 67 -14.74 -0.33 -12.08
CA GLU A 67 -14.85 -0.82 -10.68
C GLU A 67 -15.42 -2.25 -10.57
N HIS A 68 -15.81 -2.85 -11.68
CA HIS A 68 -16.23 -4.25 -11.72
C HIS A 68 -15.05 -5.20 -11.89
N ALA A 69 -15.24 -6.47 -11.52
CA ALA A 69 -14.28 -7.52 -11.82
C ALA A 69 -14.00 -7.58 -13.35
N PRO A 70 -12.74 -7.57 -13.81
CA PRO A 70 -12.42 -7.53 -15.23
C PRO A 70 -12.88 -8.80 -15.95
N LYS A 71 -13.73 -8.67 -16.98
CA LYS A 71 -14.32 -9.81 -17.70
C LYS A 71 -13.63 -10.06 -19.04
N THR A 72 -13.33 -8.99 -19.76
CA THR A 72 -12.73 -9.07 -21.10
C THR A 72 -11.20 -9.12 -21.04
N ALA A 73 -10.56 -9.66 -22.09
CA ALA A 73 -9.10 -9.65 -22.20
C ALA A 73 -8.53 -8.21 -22.13
N ALA A 74 -9.22 -7.23 -22.72
CA ALA A 74 -8.84 -5.83 -22.65
C ALA A 74 -8.91 -5.25 -21.23
N GLU A 75 -9.94 -5.60 -20.45
CA GLU A 75 -10.04 -5.18 -19.04
C GLU A 75 -8.96 -5.81 -18.17
N LYS A 76 -8.69 -7.11 -18.35
CA LYS A 76 -7.60 -7.81 -17.65
C LYS A 76 -6.26 -7.17 -17.96
N ALA A 77 -5.97 -6.89 -19.24
CA ALA A 77 -4.76 -6.20 -19.64
C ALA A 77 -4.65 -4.78 -19.05
N ARG A 78 -5.76 -4.04 -18.96
CA ARG A 78 -5.79 -2.72 -18.29
C ARG A 78 -5.50 -2.82 -16.80
N ALA A 79 -6.07 -3.80 -16.09
CA ALA A 79 -5.83 -4.03 -14.67
C ALA A 79 -4.35 -4.36 -14.40
N LEU A 80 -3.77 -5.28 -15.19
CA LEU A 80 -2.36 -5.64 -15.09
C LEU A 80 -1.41 -4.47 -15.42
N LYS A 81 -1.74 -3.67 -16.44
CA LYS A 81 -0.96 -2.47 -16.77
C LYS A 81 -1.03 -1.41 -15.66
N ALA A 82 -2.20 -1.25 -15.05
CA ALA A 82 -2.40 -0.37 -13.90
C ALA A 82 -1.54 -0.82 -12.71
N GLU A 83 -1.56 -2.12 -12.39
CA GLU A 83 -0.71 -2.72 -11.37
C GLU A 83 0.77 -2.47 -11.65
N ALA A 84 1.27 -2.82 -12.84
CA ALA A 84 2.66 -2.61 -13.26
C ALA A 84 3.10 -1.13 -13.13
N SER A 85 2.22 -0.21 -13.49
CA SER A 85 2.47 1.24 -13.33
C SER A 85 2.61 1.68 -11.87
N LEU A 86 2.07 0.90 -10.92
CA LEU A 86 2.07 1.20 -9.48
C LEU A 86 3.17 0.46 -8.71
N TYR A 87 3.61 -0.72 -9.11
CA TYR A 87 4.59 -1.50 -8.31
C TYR A 87 6.01 -1.52 -8.89
N GLU A 88 6.18 -1.40 -10.21
CA GLU A 88 7.51 -1.54 -10.83
C GLU A 88 8.42 -0.37 -10.42
N VAL A 89 9.63 -0.69 -9.96
CA VAL A 89 10.60 0.28 -9.41
C VAL A 89 10.87 1.47 -10.34
N HIS A 90 10.96 1.23 -11.65
CA HIS A 90 11.18 2.31 -12.61
C HIS A 90 10.00 3.28 -12.68
N ASN A 91 8.76 2.78 -12.52
CA ASN A 91 7.56 3.60 -12.48
C ASN A 91 7.44 4.34 -11.14
N LEU A 92 7.87 3.73 -10.03
CA LEU A 92 7.92 4.42 -8.73
C LEU A 92 8.74 5.70 -8.77
N ASN A 93 9.88 5.70 -9.48
CA ASN A 93 10.70 6.91 -9.68
C ASN A 93 10.01 8.00 -10.50
N THR A 94 8.96 7.67 -11.25
CA THR A 94 8.12 8.66 -11.96
C THR A 94 6.96 9.15 -11.09
N LEU A 95 6.39 8.27 -10.25
CA LEU A 95 5.33 8.58 -9.30
C LEU A 95 5.82 9.40 -8.12
N PHE A 96 7.06 9.15 -7.68
CA PHE A 96 7.71 9.81 -6.56
C PHE A 96 9.07 10.36 -7.00
N GLN A 97 9.08 11.64 -7.38
CA GLN A 97 10.30 12.32 -7.81
C GLN A 97 10.88 13.11 -6.64
N PHE A 98 11.77 12.45 -5.89
CA PHE A 98 12.46 13.05 -4.74
C PHE A 98 13.53 14.06 -5.16
N SER A 99 13.71 15.08 -4.31
CA SER A 99 14.78 16.07 -4.43
C SER A 99 15.61 16.12 -3.14
N PRO A 100 16.95 16.01 -3.22
CA PRO A 100 17.74 15.81 -4.44
C PRO A 100 17.47 14.46 -5.11
N LYS A 101 17.72 14.37 -6.42
CA LYS A 101 17.47 13.14 -7.19
C LYS A 101 18.34 12.02 -6.62
N GLY A 102 17.73 10.87 -6.34
CA GLY A 102 18.42 9.70 -5.77
C GLY A 102 18.52 9.71 -4.24
N ALA A 103 18.00 10.73 -3.56
CA ALA A 103 18.00 10.81 -2.10
C ALA A 103 17.16 9.73 -1.40
N CYS A 104 16.28 9.05 -2.15
CA CYS A 104 15.42 7.99 -1.66
C CYS A 104 15.41 6.81 -2.63
N GLN A 105 15.40 5.59 -2.11
CA GLN A 105 15.25 4.35 -2.86
C GLN A 105 14.00 3.60 -2.38
N PRO A 106 13.22 2.96 -3.27
CA PRO A 106 12.13 2.10 -2.85
C PRO A 106 12.65 0.96 -1.97
N TYR A 107 12.12 0.84 -0.76
CA TYR A 107 12.38 -0.28 0.15
C TYR A 107 11.30 -1.35 0.02
N GLU A 108 10.04 -0.93 0.05
CA GLU A 108 8.88 -1.82 -0.06
C GLU A 108 7.75 -1.14 -0.84
N SER A 109 7.04 -1.93 -1.66
CA SER A 109 5.81 -1.51 -2.33
C SER A 109 4.73 -2.58 -2.18
N TYR A 110 3.53 -2.13 -1.82
CA TYR A 110 2.35 -2.96 -1.71
C TYR A 110 1.24 -2.32 -2.53
N VAL A 111 0.59 -3.12 -3.38
CA VAL A 111 -0.56 -2.72 -4.18
C VAL A 111 -1.59 -3.83 -4.07
N ASN A 112 -2.81 -3.48 -3.69
CA ASN A 112 -3.92 -4.42 -3.62
C ASN A 112 -5.20 -3.80 -4.16
N SER A 113 -5.98 -4.60 -4.87
CA SER A 113 -7.34 -4.27 -5.29
C SER A 113 -8.09 -5.54 -5.66
N ASP A 114 -9.40 -5.57 -5.41
CA ASP A 114 -10.24 -6.69 -5.82
C ASP A 114 -10.19 -6.94 -7.34
N ILE A 115 -9.96 -5.90 -8.15
CA ILE A 115 -9.84 -6.07 -9.61
C ILE A 115 -8.56 -6.77 -10.05
N LEU A 116 -7.57 -6.91 -9.17
CA LEU A 116 -6.32 -7.65 -9.42
C LEU A 116 -6.46 -9.14 -9.10
N ASN A 117 -7.58 -9.55 -8.47
CA ASN A 117 -7.87 -10.95 -8.17
C ASN A 117 -8.38 -11.69 -9.43
N ILE A 118 -7.56 -11.71 -10.48
CA ILE A 118 -7.86 -12.29 -11.79
C ILE A 118 -7.55 -13.80 -11.74
N HIS A 119 -8.29 -14.56 -10.93
CA HIS A 119 -8.21 -16.02 -10.96
C HIS A 119 -9.25 -16.61 -11.90
N SER A 120 -8.82 -17.50 -12.78
CA SER A 120 -9.71 -18.45 -13.46
C SER A 120 -9.87 -19.65 -12.52
N HIS A 121 -11.10 -20.09 -12.25
CA HIS A 121 -11.37 -21.23 -11.38
C HIS A 121 -10.83 -22.54 -12.00
N LYS A 122 -9.56 -22.83 -11.76
CA LYS A 122 -9.11 -24.19 -11.50
C LYS A 122 -8.52 -24.20 -10.10
N LYS A 123 -9.10 -25.03 -9.24
CA LYS A 123 -8.57 -25.36 -7.92
C LYS A 123 -7.20 -26.03 -8.08
N GLU A 124 -6.14 -25.26 -8.23
CA GLU A 124 -4.79 -25.75 -8.00
C GLU A 124 -4.01 -24.75 -7.15
N LYS A 125 -3.44 -25.27 -6.08
CA LYS A 125 -2.68 -24.52 -5.10
C LYS A 125 -1.39 -23.99 -5.73
N GLY A 126 -1.17 -22.69 -5.59
CA GLY A 126 0.19 -22.13 -5.50
C GLY A 126 0.96 -21.93 -6.80
N LYS A 127 0.42 -21.21 -7.79
CA LYS A 127 1.24 -20.61 -8.85
C LYS A 127 0.85 -19.16 -9.12
N SER A 128 1.81 -18.25 -8.95
CA SER A 128 1.75 -16.88 -9.45
C SER A 128 1.67 -16.89 -10.98
N PHE A 129 0.80 -16.05 -11.55
CA PHE A 129 0.44 -16.04 -12.97
C PHE A 129 1.54 -15.46 -13.90
N ILE A 130 2.70 -15.04 -13.36
CA ILE A 130 3.87 -14.73 -14.21
C ILE A 130 4.25 -15.93 -15.11
N SER A 131 3.82 -17.16 -14.76
CA SER A 131 4.03 -18.37 -15.57
C SER A 131 3.06 -18.62 -16.73
N MET A 132 1.98 -17.83 -16.92
CA MET A 132 0.94 -18.14 -17.93
C MET A 132 0.93 -17.25 -19.17
N LEU A 133 1.87 -16.31 -19.32
CA LEU A 133 2.05 -15.57 -20.57
C LEU A 133 2.72 -16.40 -21.69
N ALA A 134 2.90 -17.73 -21.50
CA ALA A 134 3.66 -18.59 -22.40
C ALA A 134 2.84 -19.56 -23.27
N GLU A 135 1.52 -19.74 -23.07
CA GLU A 135 0.79 -20.77 -23.82
C GLU A 135 -0.52 -20.24 -24.45
N ASN A 136 -0.52 -20.26 -25.79
CA ASN A 136 -1.69 -20.12 -26.63
C ASN A 136 -2.55 -21.37 -26.49
N ASP A 137 -3.74 -21.27 -25.88
CA ASP A 137 -4.84 -22.15 -26.26
C ASP A 137 -6.22 -21.56 -25.90
N HIS A 138 -7.18 -21.71 -26.82
CA HIS A 138 -8.58 -21.29 -26.70
C HIS A 138 -9.49 -22.51 -26.96
N PRO A 139 -10.80 -22.47 -26.67
CA PRO A 139 -11.50 -21.93 -25.51
C PRO A 139 -12.41 -23.00 -24.86
N LYS A 140 -12.73 -22.90 -23.57
CA LYS A 140 -13.89 -23.60 -22.99
C LYS A 140 -14.85 -22.57 -22.40
N LYS A 141 -16.12 -22.66 -22.83
CA LYS A 141 -17.27 -21.97 -22.24
C LYS A 141 -17.31 -22.33 -20.75
N GLN A 142 -17.17 -21.34 -19.88
CA GLN A 142 -17.36 -21.51 -18.44
C GLN A 142 -18.18 -20.31 -17.98
N GLU A 143 -19.29 -20.62 -17.31
CA GLU A 143 -20.22 -19.63 -16.76
C GLU A 143 -19.49 -18.67 -15.82
N ASP A 144 -19.73 -17.38 -16.03
CA ASP A 144 -19.13 -16.28 -15.29
C ASP A 144 -19.72 -16.22 -13.87
N ASP A 145 -19.15 -16.97 -12.93
CA ASP A 145 -19.42 -16.76 -11.51
C ASP A 145 -18.73 -15.47 -11.05
N VAL A 146 -19.47 -14.36 -11.17
CA VAL A 146 -19.07 -13.04 -10.71
C VAL A 146 -19.16 -13.01 -9.19
N HIS A 147 -18.05 -13.24 -8.50
CA HIS A 147 -17.96 -12.83 -7.10
C HIS A 147 -18.10 -11.30 -7.03
N SER A 148 -19.06 -10.81 -6.24
CA SER A 148 -19.20 -9.39 -5.95
C SER A 148 -17.90 -8.89 -5.33
N VAL A 149 -17.26 -7.94 -6.00
CA VAL A 149 -16.12 -7.19 -5.48
C VAL A 149 -16.64 -6.11 -4.53
N GLY A 150 -16.13 -6.09 -3.30
CA GLY A 150 -16.56 -5.20 -2.23
C GLY A 150 -18.00 -5.38 -1.73
N VAL A 151 -18.24 -4.98 -0.47
CA VAL A 151 -19.59 -4.74 0.03
C VAL A 151 -20.12 -3.47 -0.66
N GLY A 152 -20.89 -3.63 -1.73
CA GLY A 152 -21.51 -2.51 -2.48
C GLY A 152 -20.98 -2.24 -3.89
N GLY A 153 -20.12 -3.09 -4.47
CA GLY A 153 -19.73 -3.00 -5.89
C GLY A 153 -18.67 -1.95 -6.23
N HIS A 154 -17.94 -1.47 -5.23
CA HIS A 154 -16.88 -0.47 -5.37
C HIS A 154 -15.53 -1.10 -5.01
N SER A 155 -14.68 -1.31 -6.01
CA SER A 155 -13.32 -1.82 -5.81
C SER A 155 -12.33 -0.65 -5.71
N ASP A 156 -11.57 -0.59 -4.61
CA ASP A 156 -10.50 0.40 -4.42
C ASP A 156 -9.12 -0.19 -4.68
N PHE A 157 -8.19 0.65 -5.11
CA PHE A 157 -6.76 0.39 -4.97
C PHE A 157 -6.29 0.90 -3.63
N VAL A 158 -5.70 0.01 -2.84
CA VAL A 158 -4.98 0.33 -1.61
C VAL A 158 -3.50 0.14 -1.90
N MET A 159 -2.71 1.19 -1.68
CA MET A 159 -1.27 1.18 -1.96
C MET A 159 -0.49 1.62 -0.73
N SER A 160 0.66 1.00 -0.49
CA SER A 160 1.64 1.44 0.50
C SER A 160 3.02 1.44 -0.13
N TYR A 161 3.78 2.50 0.10
CA TYR A 161 5.15 2.65 -0.39
C TYR A 161 6.04 3.10 0.74
N ILE A 162 7.13 2.37 0.97
CA ILE A 162 8.17 2.70 1.93
C ILE A 162 9.43 3.00 1.12
N PHE A 163 10.01 4.17 1.37
CA PHE A 163 11.29 4.58 0.79
C PHE A 163 12.31 4.77 1.90
N ASP A 164 13.49 4.17 1.73
CA ASP A 164 14.67 4.50 2.53
C ASP A 164 15.31 5.75 1.94
N CYS A 165 15.53 6.75 2.78
CA CYS A 165 15.94 8.08 2.38
C CYS A 165 17.10 8.60 3.23
N ASP A 166 18.05 9.26 2.57
CA ASP A 166 19.03 10.11 3.23
C ASP A 166 18.43 11.51 3.48
N LYS A 167 19.22 12.57 3.29
CA LYS A 167 18.75 13.95 3.31
C LYS A 167 17.87 14.22 2.09
N VAL A 168 16.57 14.25 2.30
CA VAL A 168 15.57 14.57 1.29
C VAL A 168 14.79 15.83 1.68
N ASP A 169 14.66 16.76 0.73
CA ASP A 169 14.04 18.07 0.95
C ASP A 169 12.56 18.08 0.51
N SER A 170 12.26 17.41 -0.60
CA SER A 170 10.90 17.38 -1.15
C SER A 170 10.64 16.16 -2.03
N VAL A 171 9.35 15.92 -2.32
CA VAL A 171 8.89 14.95 -3.30
C VAL A 171 7.84 15.57 -4.22
N THR A 172 7.99 15.35 -5.52
CA THR A 172 6.95 15.68 -6.51
C THR A 172 6.16 14.42 -6.86
N LEU A 173 4.84 14.51 -6.75
CA LEU A 173 3.91 13.42 -7.02
C LEU A 173 3.51 13.39 -8.51
N GLY A 174 3.76 12.24 -9.15
CA GLY A 174 3.48 11.98 -10.56
C GLY A 174 2.12 11.34 -10.86
N PHE A 175 1.31 11.02 -9.84
CA PHE A 175 0.07 10.26 -9.98
C PHE A 175 -0.93 10.85 -10.98
N ALA A 176 -1.19 12.16 -10.96
CA ALA A 176 -2.13 12.78 -11.90
C ALA A 176 -1.65 12.77 -13.37
N LYS A 177 -0.34 12.63 -13.60
CA LYS A 177 0.23 12.46 -14.93
C LYS A 177 0.10 11.01 -15.41
N GLN A 178 0.37 10.05 -14.53
CA GLN A 178 0.24 8.62 -14.84
C GLN A 178 -1.22 8.17 -14.99
N PHE A 179 -2.10 8.71 -14.14
CA PHE A 179 -3.52 8.39 -14.07
C PHE A 179 -4.36 9.67 -14.21
N PRO A 180 -4.65 10.12 -15.44
CA PRO A 180 -5.33 11.41 -15.68
C PRO A 180 -6.74 11.52 -15.11
N SER A 181 -7.38 10.41 -14.76
CA SER A 181 -8.65 10.40 -14.03
C SER A 181 -8.51 11.01 -12.64
N ILE A 182 -7.32 10.95 -12.02
CA ILE A 182 -7.02 11.63 -10.75
C ILE A 182 -6.97 13.14 -10.97
N LYS A 183 -7.95 13.85 -10.41
CA LYS A 183 -8.07 15.32 -10.46
C LYS A 183 -7.58 15.98 -9.18
N LYS A 184 -7.63 15.29 -8.04
CA LYS A 184 -7.14 15.79 -6.76
C LYS A 184 -6.35 14.72 -6.01
N ILE A 185 -5.34 15.17 -5.27
CA ILE A 185 -4.65 14.37 -4.27
C ILE A 185 -4.85 15.05 -2.92
N ASN A 186 -5.58 14.40 -2.02
CA ASN A 186 -5.86 14.90 -0.68
C ASN A 186 -4.84 14.29 0.28
N LEU A 187 -3.88 15.10 0.72
CA LEU A 187 -2.84 14.72 1.66
C LEU A 187 -3.30 14.96 3.10
N ARG A 188 -3.15 13.96 3.95
CA ARG A 188 -3.40 14.01 5.39
C ARG A 188 -2.11 13.68 6.14
N ALA A 189 -1.82 14.40 7.21
CA ALA A 189 -0.69 14.09 8.07
C ALA A 189 -0.99 12.86 8.94
N LYS A 190 -0.03 11.92 9.02
CA LYS A 190 0.01 10.75 9.93
C LYS A 190 -1.07 9.67 9.74
N ASN A 191 -2.35 10.00 9.55
CA ASN A 191 -3.41 9.00 9.36
C ASN A 191 -4.54 9.47 8.42
N LEU A 192 -5.25 8.51 7.82
CA LEU A 192 -6.27 8.77 6.81
C LEU A 192 -7.59 9.30 7.40
N SER A 193 -7.82 9.10 8.71
CA SER A 193 -8.98 9.62 9.43
C SER A 193 -8.83 11.09 9.85
N GLY A 194 -7.61 11.65 9.78
CA GLY A 194 -7.29 13.02 10.13
C GLY A 194 -7.82 14.03 9.11
N LYS A 195 -7.71 15.33 9.41
CA LYS A 195 -8.12 16.38 8.46
C LYS A 195 -7.17 16.44 7.27
N VAL A 196 -7.70 16.81 6.09
CA VAL A 196 -6.88 17.10 4.91
C VAL A 196 -5.96 18.28 5.24
N THR A 197 -4.65 18.01 5.20
CA THR A 197 -3.59 18.98 5.45
C THR A 197 -3.34 19.82 4.19
N LYS A 198 -3.39 19.18 3.02
CA LYS A 198 -3.14 19.83 1.73
C LYS A 198 -3.87 19.10 0.60
N THR A 199 -4.43 19.85 -0.33
CA THR A 199 -4.99 19.29 -1.57
C THR A 199 -4.17 19.75 -2.76
N PHE A 200 -3.72 18.80 -3.57
CA PHE A 200 -3.14 19.06 -4.88
C PHE A 200 -4.19 18.89 -5.96
N VAL A 201 -4.13 19.71 -7.01
CA VAL A 201 -5.06 19.68 -8.14
C VAL A 201 -4.29 19.37 -9.42
N SER A 202 -4.85 18.50 -10.26
CA SER A 202 -4.31 18.16 -11.58
C SER A 202 -4.05 19.41 -12.43
N GLY A 203 -3.01 19.35 -13.28
CA GLY A 203 -2.53 20.50 -14.06
C GLY A 203 -1.58 21.43 -13.31
N ARG A 204 -1.35 21.22 -12.01
CA ARG A 204 -0.31 21.91 -11.22
C ARG A 204 0.71 20.90 -10.70
N LYS A 205 1.94 21.37 -10.44
CA LYS A 205 2.96 20.53 -9.79
C LYS A 205 2.51 20.18 -8.38
N SER A 206 2.46 18.88 -8.08
CA SER A 206 2.07 18.36 -6.76
C SER A 206 3.32 18.14 -5.92
N VAL A 207 3.82 19.18 -5.25
CA VAL A 207 5.06 19.14 -4.48
C VAL A 207 4.79 19.16 -2.98
N ILE A 208 5.34 18.17 -2.29
CA ILE A 208 5.43 18.12 -0.84
C ILE A 208 6.85 18.55 -0.45
N ASP A 209 6.94 19.64 0.30
CA ASP A 209 8.19 20.16 0.88
C ASP A 209 8.23 19.69 2.33
N PHE A 210 9.18 18.82 2.67
CA PHE A 210 9.24 18.19 3.98
C PHE A 210 9.56 19.19 5.10
N GLY A 211 10.16 20.35 4.77
CA GLY A 211 10.40 21.43 5.74
C GLY A 211 9.17 22.29 6.05
N LYS A 212 8.04 22.04 5.36
CA LYS A 212 6.78 22.80 5.51
C LYS A 212 5.59 21.94 5.95
N LEU A 213 5.84 20.69 6.33
CA LEU A 213 4.82 19.76 6.83
C LEU A 213 4.58 19.91 8.33
#